data_AF-A0A659SGT8-F1
#
_entry.id   AF-A0A659SGT8-F1
#
_cell.length_a   1.000
_cell.length_b   1.000
_cell.length_c   1.000
_cell.angle_alpha   90.00
_cell.angle_beta   90.00
_cell.angle_gamma   90.00
#
_symmetry.space_group_name_H-M   'P 1'
#
loop_
_entity.id
_entity.type
_entity.pdbx_description
1 polymer ?
#
loop_
_entity_poly.entity_id
_entity_poly.type
_entity_poly.pdbx_seq_one_letter_code
_entity_poly.pdbx_strand_id
1 'polypeptide(L)'
;MKSLFKATLLATTMAVAMHAPITFAADAAKPAATADSKAAFKNDDQKAAYALGASLGRYMDNSLKEQEKLGIKLDKDQLIAGVQDAFADKSKLSDQEIEQTLQTFEARVKSAAQAKMEKDAADNEAKGKTFRDAFAKEKGVKTSST
;
A
#
# COMPACT_ATOMS: atom_id res chain seq x y z
N MET A 1 -56.85 -10.49 -2.52
CA MET A 1 -55.56 -9.83 -2.81
C MET A 1 -55.84 -8.45 -3.38
N LYS A 2 -55.56 -7.37 -2.63
CA LYS A 2 -55.77 -5.99 -3.06
C LYS A 2 -54.45 -5.21 -2.90
N SER A 3 -53.92 -4.82 -4.06
CA SER A 3 -52.95 -3.77 -4.41
C SER A 3 -52.30 -2.95 -3.30
N LEU A 4 -50.98 -2.70 -3.42
CA LEU A 4 -50.46 -1.32 -3.41
C LEU A 4 -49.22 -1.21 -4.32
N PHE A 5 -49.44 -0.54 -5.46
CA PHE A 5 -48.47 0.25 -6.21
C PHE A 5 -47.48 0.97 -5.29
N LYS A 6 -46.17 0.93 -5.62
CA LYS A 6 -45.33 2.12 -5.81
C LYS A 6 -44.19 1.79 -6.79
N ALA A 7 -44.41 2.17 -8.04
CA ALA A 7 -43.36 2.35 -9.02
C ALA A 7 -42.59 3.65 -8.74
N THR A 8 -41.26 3.57 -8.81
CA THR A 8 -40.28 4.67 -9.03
C THR A 8 -38.97 3.94 -9.28
N LEU A 9 -38.59 3.60 -10.52
CA LEU A 9 -38.21 4.46 -11.63
C LEU A 9 -37.17 5.53 -11.21
N LEU A 10 -35.89 5.19 -11.30
CA LEU A 10 -34.87 6.05 -11.92
C LEU A 10 -33.62 5.21 -12.25
N ALA A 11 -33.65 4.58 -13.42
CA ALA A 11 -32.43 4.14 -14.11
C ALA A 11 -31.83 5.39 -14.76
N THR A 12 -30.76 5.94 -14.19
CA THR A 12 -30.00 7.03 -14.80
C THR A 12 -28.69 6.46 -15.32
N THR A 13 -28.73 6.06 -16.59
CA THR A 13 -27.57 5.81 -17.44
C THR A 13 -26.92 7.15 -17.80
N MET A 14 -25.67 7.37 -17.39
CA MET A 14 -24.81 8.33 -18.08
C MET A 14 -23.96 7.59 -19.10
N ALA A 15 -24.42 7.65 -20.35
CA ALA A 15 -23.58 7.47 -21.52
C ALA A 15 -22.85 8.80 -21.78
N VAL A 16 -21.52 8.77 -21.82
CA VAL A 16 -20.74 9.71 -22.63
C VAL A 16 -19.89 8.89 -23.57
N ALA A 17 -20.16 9.12 -24.85
CA ALA A 17 -19.62 8.42 -25.99
C ALA A 17 -18.15 8.82 -26.24
N MET A 18 -17.31 7.81 -26.48
CA MET A 18 -16.23 7.93 -27.45
C MET A 18 -16.39 6.80 -28.48
N HIS A 19 -16.89 7.19 -29.65
CA HIS A 19 -16.73 6.66 -31.02
C HIS A 19 -16.50 5.14 -31.24
N ALA A 20 -17.45 4.57 -32.03
CA ALA A 20 -17.71 3.21 -32.53
C ALA A 20 -16.56 2.33 -33.13
N PRO A 21 -16.81 1.06 -33.57
CA PRO A 21 -17.84 0.08 -33.21
C PRO A 21 -17.26 -1.18 -32.53
N ILE A 22 -18.09 -1.89 -31.75
CA ILE A 22 -17.80 -3.25 -31.30
C ILE A 22 -17.94 -4.20 -32.50
N THR A 23 -16.80 -4.63 -33.07
CA THR A 23 -16.74 -5.85 -33.87
C THR A 23 -16.41 -7.02 -32.95
N PHE A 24 -17.33 -7.97 -32.80
CA PHE A 24 -16.99 -9.31 -32.35
C PHE A 24 -16.15 -9.97 -33.44
N ALA A 25 -14.84 -10.03 -33.24
CA ALA A 25 -13.93 -10.84 -34.02
C ALA A 25 -12.91 -11.46 -33.06
N ALA A 26 -12.87 -12.79 -33.04
CA ALA A 26 -11.74 -13.52 -32.50
C ALA A 26 -10.51 -13.12 -33.32
N ASP A 27 -9.60 -12.34 -32.74
CA ASP A 27 -8.27 -12.15 -33.31
C ASP A 27 -7.25 -11.89 -32.20
N ALA A 28 -6.25 -12.76 -32.21
CA ALA A 28 -4.95 -12.74 -31.57
C ALA A 28 -4.74 -11.83 -30.34
N ALA A 29 -4.54 -12.50 -29.20
CA ALA A 29 -3.80 -11.95 -28.06
C ALA A 29 -2.50 -11.27 -28.54
N LYS A 30 -2.48 -9.94 -28.54
CA LYS A 30 -1.29 -9.14 -28.76
C LYS A 30 -0.29 -9.44 -27.64
N PRO A 31 0.97 -9.83 -27.93
CA PRO A 31 1.94 -10.15 -26.89
C PRO A 31 2.17 -8.92 -26.02
N ALA A 32 1.93 -9.07 -24.72
CA ALA A 32 2.47 -8.15 -23.73
C ALA A 32 4.00 -8.09 -23.93
N ALA A 33 4.55 -6.88 -23.96
CA ALA A 33 5.97 -6.64 -24.11
C ALA A 33 6.76 -7.58 -23.20
N THR A 34 7.52 -8.47 -23.82
CA THR A 34 8.42 -9.41 -23.16
C THR A 34 9.50 -8.58 -22.49
N ALA A 35 9.33 -8.31 -21.20
CA ALA A 35 10.45 -8.02 -20.34
C ALA A 35 11.41 -9.20 -20.47
N ASP A 36 12.58 -8.98 -21.08
CA ASP A 36 13.66 -9.93 -21.26
C ASP A 36 13.99 -10.60 -19.92
N SER A 37 13.32 -11.71 -19.66
CA SER A 37 13.49 -12.48 -18.45
C SER A 37 14.68 -13.39 -18.68
N LYS A 38 15.82 -13.03 -18.08
CA LYS A 38 17.03 -13.85 -18.00
C LYS A 38 16.78 -15.21 -17.29
N ALA A 39 15.56 -15.45 -16.79
CA ALA A 39 15.09 -16.71 -16.24
C ALA A 39 14.21 -17.43 -17.28
N ALA A 40 14.70 -18.55 -17.81
CA ALA A 40 13.90 -19.45 -18.63
C ALA A 40 12.96 -20.26 -17.72
N PHE A 41 11.76 -19.71 -17.46
CA PHE A 41 10.67 -20.49 -16.85
C PHE A 41 10.26 -21.62 -17.80
N LYS A 42 10.06 -22.83 -17.28
CA LYS A 42 9.78 -24.01 -18.12
C LYS A 42 8.33 -24.08 -18.61
N ASN A 43 7.41 -23.41 -17.91
CA ASN A 43 6.00 -23.32 -18.26
C ASN A 43 5.34 -22.10 -17.59
N ASP A 44 4.09 -21.84 -17.95
CA ASP A 44 3.33 -20.69 -17.42
C ASP A 44 3.08 -20.80 -15.91
N ASP A 45 2.90 -22.00 -15.37
CA ASP A 45 2.70 -22.20 -13.93
C ASP A 45 3.92 -21.75 -13.12
N GLN A 46 5.14 -22.04 -13.59
CA GLN A 46 6.38 -21.56 -12.96
C GLN A 46 6.49 -20.04 -13.01
N LYS A 47 6.11 -19.44 -14.13
CA LYS A 47 6.12 -17.98 -14.30
C LYS A 47 5.07 -17.32 -13.41
N ALA A 48 3.87 -17.90 -13.32
CA ALA A 48 2.79 -17.42 -12.47
C ALA A 48 3.14 -17.52 -10.98
N ALA A 49 3.66 -18.66 -10.54
CA ALA A 49 4.13 -18.85 -9.16
C ALA A 49 5.22 -17.83 -8.78
N TYR A 50 6.21 -17.62 -9.66
CA TYR A 50 7.25 -16.61 -9.43
C TYR A 50 6.68 -15.19 -9.37
N ALA A 51 5.76 -14.84 -10.29
CA ALA A 51 5.13 -13.52 -10.30
C ALA A 51 4.31 -13.25 -9.03
N LEU A 52 3.57 -14.25 -8.53
CA LEU A 52 2.83 -14.16 -7.27
C LEU A 52 3.79 -13.93 -6.09
N GLY A 53 4.85 -14.73 -5.98
CA GLY A 53 5.86 -14.59 -4.93
C GLY A 53 6.57 -13.22 -4.98
N ALA A 54 6.94 -12.76 -6.17
CA ALA A 54 7.56 -11.44 -6.36
C ALA A 54 6.62 -10.29 -5.98
N SER A 55 5.33 -10.41 -6.29
CA SER A 55 4.31 -9.43 -5.91
C SER A 55 4.16 -9.33 -4.39
N LEU A 56 4.01 -10.47 -3.71
CA LEU A 56 3.95 -10.54 -2.24
C LEU A 56 5.22 -9.99 -1.60
N GLY A 57 6.39 -10.38 -2.10
CA GLY A 57 7.67 -9.87 -1.60
C GLY A 57 7.80 -8.35 -1.76
N ARG A 58 7.33 -7.78 -2.88
CA ARG A 58 7.31 -6.32 -3.08
C ARG A 58 6.35 -5.62 -2.12
N TYR A 59 5.18 -6.20 -1.86
CA TYR A 59 4.24 -5.69 -0.86
C TYR A 59 4.89 -5.68 0.53
N MET A 60 5.52 -6.78 0.94
CA MET A 60 6.22 -6.86 2.23
C MET A 60 7.37 -5.85 2.33
N ASP A 61 8.19 -5.71 1.29
CA ASP A 61 9.30 -4.74 1.28
C ASP A 61 8.81 -3.29 1.43
N ASN A 62 7.69 -2.93 0.79
CA ASN A 62 7.08 -1.62 0.96
C ASN A 62 6.57 -1.41 2.40
N SER A 63 5.92 -2.41 2.99
CA SER A 63 5.48 -2.34 4.40
C SER A 63 6.66 -2.18 5.37
N LEU A 64 7.76 -2.90 5.15
CA LEU A 64 8.98 -2.76 5.94
C LEU A 64 9.60 -1.36 5.83
N LYS A 65 9.60 -0.78 4.62
CA LYS A 65 10.08 0.59 4.41
C LYS A 65 9.25 1.63 5.17
N GLU A 66 7.92 1.48 5.21
CA GLU A 66 7.07 2.36 6.02
C GLU A 66 7.36 2.21 7.52
N GLN A 67 7.56 0.99 8.01
CA GLN A 67 7.96 0.74 9.39
C GLN A 67 9.35 1.31 9.69
N GLU A 68 10.29 1.26 8.73
CA GLU A 68 11.63 1.85 8.88
C GLU A 68 11.57 3.37 9.04
N LYS A 69 10.62 4.05 8.37
CA LYS A 69 10.38 5.49 8.60
C LYS A 69 9.93 5.80 10.03
N LEU A 70 9.32 4.83 10.71
CA LEU A 70 8.96 4.90 12.13
C LEU A 70 10.11 4.48 13.06
N GLY A 71 11.28 4.15 12.52
CA GLY A 71 12.44 3.66 13.28
C GLY A 71 12.37 2.17 13.62
N ILE A 72 11.44 1.42 13.02
CA ILE A 72 11.32 -0.03 13.22
C ILE A 72 12.00 -0.73 12.06
N LYS A 73 13.15 -1.37 12.33
CA LYS A 73 13.86 -2.20 11.36
C LYS A 73 13.65 -3.67 11.70
N LEU A 74 13.00 -4.39 10.80
CA LEU A 74 12.89 -5.84 10.86
C LEU A 74 14.02 -6.49 10.06
N ASP A 75 14.46 -7.64 10.55
CA ASP A 75 15.42 -8.48 9.85
C ASP A 75 14.72 -9.19 8.68
N LYS A 76 15.17 -8.88 7.44
CA LYS A 76 14.60 -9.44 6.22
C LYS A 76 14.92 -10.94 6.09
N ASP A 77 16.05 -11.40 6.59
CA ASP A 77 16.44 -12.80 6.52
C ASP A 77 15.55 -13.64 7.43
N GLN A 78 15.23 -13.14 8.63
CA GLN A 78 14.26 -13.80 9.54
C GLN A 78 12.85 -13.81 8.96
N LEU A 79 12.43 -12.74 8.30
CA LEU A 79 11.12 -12.68 7.66
C LEU A 79 11.02 -13.68 6.50
N ILE A 80 12.05 -13.79 5.65
CA ILE A 80 12.10 -14.79 4.57
C ILE A 80 12.14 -16.20 5.15
N ALA A 81 12.93 -16.43 6.21
CA ALA A 81 12.98 -17.72 6.90
C ALA A 81 11.62 -18.11 7.49
N GLY A 82 10.91 -17.18 8.12
CA GLY A 82 9.55 -17.42 8.65
C GLY A 82 8.56 -17.79 7.55
N VAL A 83 8.61 -17.13 6.39
CA VAL A 83 7.79 -17.48 5.23
C VAL A 83 8.13 -18.89 4.74
N GLN A 84 9.42 -19.20 4.55
CA GLN A 84 9.87 -20.52 4.09
C GLN A 84 9.46 -21.64 5.05
N ASP A 85 9.67 -21.44 6.36
CA ASP A 85 9.33 -22.40 7.40
C ASP A 85 7.82 -22.63 7.48
N ALA A 86 7.00 -21.56 7.37
CA ALA A 86 5.54 -21.67 7.35
C ALA A 86 5.01 -22.42 6.11
N PHE A 87 5.55 -22.13 4.92
CA PHE A 87 5.19 -22.87 3.69
C PHE A 87 5.59 -24.34 3.73
N ALA A 88 6.57 -24.70 4.59
CA ALA A 88 7.04 -26.06 4.78
C ALA A 88 6.40 -26.77 5.98
N ASP A 89 5.41 -26.16 6.64
CA ASP A 89 4.78 -26.64 7.88
C ASP A 89 5.80 -26.92 9.01
N LYS A 90 6.89 -26.13 9.04
CA LYS A 90 8.02 -26.22 9.97
C LYS A 90 8.25 -24.92 10.72
N SER A 91 7.20 -24.11 10.87
CA SER A 91 7.29 -22.86 11.63
C SER A 91 7.91 -23.10 13.01
N LYS A 92 8.87 -22.26 13.36
CA LYS A 92 9.48 -22.26 14.70
C LYS A 92 8.55 -21.73 15.79
N LEU A 93 7.44 -21.08 15.38
CA LEU A 93 6.42 -20.52 16.25
C LEU A 93 5.09 -21.21 15.94
N SER A 94 4.34 -21.56 16.99
CA SER A 94 2.94 -21.95 16.85
C SER A 94 2.08 -20.78 16.40
N ASP A 95 0.89 -21.08 15.87
CA ASP A 95 -0.06 -20.04 15.42
C ASP A 95 -0.39 -19.05 16.55
N GLN A 96 -0.54 -19.55 17.78
CA GLN A 96 -0.80 -18.72 18.95
C GLN A 96 0.39 -17.78 19.26
N GLU A 97 1.62 -18.28 19.17
CA GLU A 97 2.82 -17.45 19.38
C GLU A 97 2.98 -16.41 18.27
N ILE A 98 2.63 -16.75 17.02
CA ILE A 98 2.61 -15.83 15.90
C ILE A 98 1.62 -14.70 16.18
N GLU A 99 0.37 -15.03 16.51
CA GLU A 99 -0.67 -14.03 16.81
C GLU A 99 -0.25 -13.09 17.95
N GLN A 100 0.25 -13.64 19.05
CA GLN A 100 0.69 -12.86 20.20
C GLN A 100 1.88 -11.95 19.86
N THR A 101 2.83 -12.45 19.07
CA THR A 101 3.99 -11.68 18.60
C THR A 101 3.54 -10.52 17.70
N LEU A 102 2.60 -10.78 16.79
CA LEU A 102 2.07 -9.76 15.88
C LEU A 102 1.26 -8.69 16.61
N GLN A 103 0.44 -9.04 17.61
CA GLN A 103 -0.25 -8.06 18.45
C GLN A 103 0.72 -7.13 19.18
N THR A 104 1.78 -7.71 19.75
CA THR A 104 2.84 -6.94 20.42
C THR A 104 3.56 -6.02 19.43
N PHE A 105 3.82 -6.52 18.22
CA PHE A 105 4.44 -5.75 17.16
C PHE A 105 3.55 -4.59 16.69
N GLU A 106 2.26 -4.81 16.49
CA GLU A 106 1.30 -3.75 16.13
C GLU A 106 1.25 -2.64 17.17
N ALA A 107 1.24 -2.98 18.46
CA ALA A 107 1.29 -2.01 19.55
C ALA A 107 2.57 -1.16 19.47
N ARG A 108 3.71 -1.80 19.21
CA ARG A 108 5.00 -1.11 19.00
C ARG A 108 4.96 -0.17 17.79
N VAL A 109 4.38 -0.60 16.67
CA VAL A 109 4.23 0.23 15.45
C VAL A 109 3.36 1.45 15.72
N LYS A 110 2.22 1.28 16.42
CA LYS A 110 1.33 2.38 16.80
C LYS A 110 2.03 3.39 17.71
N SER A 111 2.77 2.90 18.72
CA SER A 111 3.53 3.76 19.62
C SER A 111 4.63 4.54 18.88
N ALA A 112 5.37 3.87 17.98
CA ALA A 112 6.39 4.53 17.16
C ALA A 112 5.80 5.58 16.21
N ALA A 113 4.63 5.29 15.62
CA ALA A 113 3.90 6.25 14.79
C ALA A 113 3.48 7.50 15.58
N GLN A 114 2.94 7.32 16.79
CA GLN A 114 2.57 8.43 17.66
C GLN A 114 3.79 9.27 18.05
N ALA A 115 4.87 8.62 18.50
CA ALA A 115 6.10 9.32 18.87
C ALA A 115 6.70 10.11 17.69
N LYS A 116 6.65 9.54 16.47
CA LYS A 116 7.08 10.24 15.26
C LYS A 116 6.18 11.43 14.95
N MET A 117 4.86 11.29 15.09
CA MET A 117 3.92 12.37 14.85
C MET A 117 4.15 13.54 15.81
N GLU A 118 4.35 13.27 17.10
CA GLU A 118 4.64 14.28 18.12
C GLU A 118 5.96 15.00 17.83
N LYS A 119 7.00 14.25 17.46
CA LYS A 119 8.29 14.82 17.05
C LYS A 119 8.16 15.69 15.80
N ASP A 120 7.51 15.18 14.76
CA ASP A 120 7.33 15.91 13.50
C ASP A 120 6.49 17.18 13.72
N ALA A 121 5.49 17.15 14.60
CA ALA A 121 4.71 18.32 14.98
C ALA A 121 5.58 19.40 15.64
N ALA A 122 6.40 19.03 16.62
CA ALA A 122 7.31 19.95 17.29
C ALA A 122 8.36 20.54 16.32
N ASP A 123 8.95 19.69 15.48
CA ASP A 123 9.93 20.11 14.46
C ASP A 123 9.30 21.08 13.45
N ASN A 124 8.07 20.81 13.02
CA ASN A 124 7.36 21.65 12.06
C ASN A 124 6.87 22.97 12.67
N GLU A 125 6.45 22.97 13.94
CA GLU A 125 6.11 24.20 14.66
C GLU A 125 7.33 25.11 14.78
N ALA A 126 8.48 24.55 15.19
CA ALA A 126 9.73 25.29 15.29
C ALA A 126 10.17 25.86 13.93
N LYS A 127 10.23 25.02 12.89
CA LYS A 127 10.56 25.46 11.51
C LYS A 127 9.58 26.50 11.00
N GLY A 128 8.28 26.31 11.23
CA GLY A 128 7.23 27.23 10.85
C GLY A 128 7.36 28.58 11.54
N LYS A 129 7.69 28.59 12.84
CA LYS A 129 7.98 29.83 13.58
C LYS A 129 9.20 30.53 13.01
N THR A 130 10.31 29.83 12.80
CA THR A 130 11.52 30.41 12.19
C THR A 130 11.24 30.99 10.80
N PHE A 131 10.47 30.29 9.98
CA PHE A 131 10.08 30.77 8.65
C PHE A 131 9.23 32.04 8.74
N ARG A 132 8.20 32.07 9.59
CA ARG A 132 7.36 33.26 9.80
C ARG A 132 8.17 34.44 10.34
N ASP A 133 9.07 34.21 11.29
CA ASP A 133 9.93 35.23 11.89
C ASP A 133 10.92 35.82 10.87
N ALA A 134 11.41 35.00 9.94
CA ALA A 134 12.26 35.46 8.83
C ALA A 134 11.44 36.24 7.80
N PHE A 135 10.30 35.70 7.36
CA PHE A 135 9.43 36.30 6.37
C PHE A 135 8.86 37.65 6.84
N ALA A 136 8.53 37.79 8.13
CA ALA A 136 8.04 39.05 8.70
C ALA A 136 9.04 40.21 8.60
N LYS A 137 10.33 39.92 8.37
CA LYS A 137 11.38 40.94 8.20
C LYS A 137 11.55 41.38 6.74
N GLU A 138 10.87 40.73 5.79
CA GLU A 138 10.96 41.07 4.38
C GLU A 138 10.16 42.34 4.05
N LYS A 139 10.60 43.05 3.00
CA LYS A 139 10.04 44.34 2.62
C LYS A 139 8.59 44.19 2.16
N GLY A 140 7.68 44.92 2.81
CA GLY A 140 6.26 44.94 2.47
C GLY A 140 5.42 43.87 3.19
N VAL A 141 6.04 43.01 3.99
CA VAL A 141 5.33 42.01 4.79
C VAL A 141 4.74 42.69 6.04
N LYS A 142 3.51 42.30 6.39
CA LYS A 142 2.80 42.74 7.60
C LYS A 142 2.25 41.53 8.34
N THR A 143 2.34 41.54 9.66
CA THR A 143 1.81 40.49 10.53
C THR A 143 0.48 40.95 11.11
N SER A 144 -0.58 40.14 10.98
CA SER A 144 -1.85 40.37 11.64
C SER A 144 -1.85 39.80 13.06
N SER A 145 -2.66 40.37 13.95
CA SER A 145 -2.96 39.74 15.24
C SER A 145 -3.77 38.46 15.02
N THR A 146 -3.37 37.39 15.69
CA THR A 146 -4.14 36.14 15.85
C THR A 146 -5.07 36.22 17.04
#